data_AF-A0AAW7J1B1-F1
#
_entry.id   AF-A0AAW7J1B1-F1
#
_cell.length_a   1.000
_cell.length_b   1.000
_cell.length_c   1.000
_cell.angle_alpha   90.00
_cell.angle_beta   90.00
_cell.angle_gamma   90.00
#
_symmetry.space_group_name_H-M   'P 1'
#
loop_
_entity.id
_entity.type
_entity.pdbx_description
1 polymer ?
#
loop_
_entity_poly.entity_id
_entity_poly.type
_entity_poly.pdbx_seq_one_letter_code
_entity_poly.pdbx_strand_id
1 'polypeptide(L)'
;MAPTIDGKPILTQKNIVDILTELDIKRGDTVLVHSSLKSLGYVIGGAEAVINAIIDRVGEKGTIIMPTQTIEMSDPSTWLYPPVAPEFWDIIRKALLPYNKDTTPVSKGIGVIPETFRKFNGVIRTSHPLYSFAIWGELARYLNTQELDYGLGKHSPLGKLYLKNNNAKIVLIGTDFESNTSIHLAEHYLNRKTIIQSSYVLKNLKKSRVIF
;
A
#
# COMPACT_ATOMS: atom_id res chain seq x y z
N MET A 1 22.25 9.17 -22.20
CA MET A 1 22.08 8.00 -21.31
C MET A 1 22.29 8.47 -19.88
N ALA A 2 21.47 8.02 -18.92
CA ALA A 2 21.71 8.32 -17.51
C ALA A 2 23.07 7.73 -17.09
N PRO A 3 23.84 8.40 -16.22
CA PRO A 3 25.09 7.84 -15.70
C PRO A 3 24.80 6.54 -14.94
N THR A 4 25.78 5.64 -14.86
CA THR A 4 25.62 4.31 -14.24
C THR A 4 26.68 4.04 -13.17
N ILE A 5 26.32 3.22 -12.19
CA ILE A 5 27.23 2.60 -11.21
C ILE A 5 26.99 1.09 -11.30
N ASP A 6 28.03 0.29 -11.52
CA ASP A 6 27.94 -1.18 -11.68
C ASP A 6 26.86 -1.63 -12.68
N GLY A 7 26.72 -0.90 -13.79
CA GLY A 7 25.70 -1.18 -14.82
C GLY A 7 24.27 -0.80 -14.44
N LYS A 8 24.03 -0.23 -13.25
CA LYS A 8 22.73 0.26 -12.82
C LYS A 8 22.61 1.76 -13.06
N PRO A 9 21.46 2.27 -13.53
CA PRO A 9 21.27 3.70 -13.73
C PRO A 9 21.31 4.46 -12.41
N ILE A 10 21.87 5.67 -12.45
CA ILE A 10 21.76 6.65 -11.37
C ILE A 10 20.57 7.55 -11.70
N LEU A 11 19.60 7.59 -10.80
CA LEU A 11 18.38 8.39 -10.95
C LEU A 11 18.33 9.48 -9.88
N THR A 12 17.97 10.68 -10.31
CA THR A 12 17.62 11.80 -9.43
C THR A 12 16.10 11.96 -9.36
N GLN A 13 15.62 12.77 -8.41
CA GLN A 13 14.21 13.19 -8.38
C GLN A 13 13.78 13.77 -9.73
N LYS A 14 14.62 14.60 -10.37
CA LYS A 14 14.31 15.18 -11.68
C LYS A 14 14.09 14.10 -12.76
N ASN A 15 14.94 13.07 -12.80
CA ASN A 15 14.76 11.98 -13.76
C ASN A 15 13.41 11.28 -13.56
N ILE A 16 12.98 11.09 -12.31
CA ILE A 16 11.69 10.47 -11.99
C ILE A 16 10.52 11.40 -12.39
N VAL A 17 10.63 12.70 -12.16
CA VAL A 17 9.65 13.70 -12.62
C VAL A 17 9.51 13.69 -14.14
N ASP A 18 10.63 13.62 -14.87
CA ASP A 18 10.64 13.56 -16.34
C ASP A 18 9.93 12.28 -16.83
N ILE A 19 10.23 11.11 -16.24
CA ILE A 19 9.55 9.84 -16.54
C ILE A 19 8.05 9.91 -16.25
N LEU A 20 7.66 10.43 -15.09
CA LEU A 20 6.24 10.58 -14.74
C LEU A 20 5.52 11.57 -15.67
N THR A 21 6.24 12.53 -16.25
CA THR A 21 5.71 13.43 -17.28
C THR A 21 5.47 12.70 -18.59
N GLU A 22 6.41 11.85 -19.01
CA GLU A 22 6.25 10.98 -20.19
C GLU A 22 5.10 9.98 -20.03
N LEU A 23 4.82 9.52 -18.81
CA LEU A 23 3.68 8.67 -18.46
C LEU A 23 2.34 9.43 -18.34
N ASP A 24 2.30 10.71 -18.72
CA ASP A 24 1.12 11.58 -18.67
C ASP A 24 0.51 11.71 -17.26
N ILE A 25 1.31 11.60 -16.19
CA ILE A 25 0.85 11.94 -14.83
C ILE A 25 0.81 13.45 -14.71
N LYS A 26 -0.35 14.01 -14.37
CA LYS A 26 -0.66 15.45 -14.37
C LYS A 26 -1.04 15.95 -12.98
N ARG A 27 -0.95 17.26 -12.81
CA ARG A 27 -1.47 17.94 -11.62
C ARG A 27 -2.97 17.67 -11.51
N GLY A 28 -3.43 17.28 -10.33
CA GLY A 28 -4.82 16.90 -10.07
C GLY A 28 -5.12 15.41 -10.26
N ASP A 29 -4.17 14.61 -10.77
CA ASP A 29 -4.41 13.18 -10.94
C ASP A 29 -4.59 12.45 -9.60
N THR A 30 -5.35 11.37 -9.64
CA THR A 30 -5.37 10.38 -8.55
C THR A 30 -4.58 9.15 -8.99
N VAL A 31 -3.53 8.80 -8.26
CA VAL A 31 -2.62 7.69 -8.62
C VAL A 31 -2.58 6.62 -7.52
N LEU A 32 -2.84 5.37 -7.88
CA LEU A 32 -2.54 4.18 -7.08
C LEU A 32 -1.16 3.67 -7.49
N VAL A 33 -0.20 3.73 -6.57
CA VAL A 33 1.21 3.46 -6.86
C VAL A 33 1.64 2.12 -6.27
N HIS A 34 2.23 1.29 -7.12
CA HIS A 34 2.99 0.10 -6.74
C HIS A 34 4.44 0.32 -7.16
N SER A 35 5.40 -0.06 -6.32
CA SER A 35 6.79 0.30 -6.59
C SER A 35 7.82 -0.66 -6.01
N SER A 36 8.94 -0.77 -6.70
CA SER A 36 10.14 -1.46 -6.24
C SER A 36 11.33 -0.51 -6.38
N LEU A 37 11.89 -0.05 -5.25
CA LEU A 37 13.06 0.84 -5.28
C LEU A 37 14.30 0.12 -5.86
N LYS A 38 14.47 -1.17 -5.53
CA LYS A 38 15.64 -1.97 -5.95
C LYS A 38 15.77 -2.12 -7.48
N SER A 39 14.67 -2.06 -8.21
CA SER A 39 14.64 -2.20 -9.68
C SER A 39 14.97 -0.91 -10.41
N LEU A 40 14.97 0.23 -9.72
CA LEU A 40 15.27 1.54 -10.31
C LEU A 40 16.77 1.84 -10.42
N GLY A 41 17.64 0.96 -9.89
CA GLY A 41 19.08 1.22 -9.79
C GLY A 41 19.42 2.09 -8.58
N TYR A 42 20.32 3.05 -8.76
CA TYR A 42 20.79 3.94 -7.71
C TYR A 42 19.99 5.25 -7.70
N VAL A 43 18.97 5.32 -6.84
CA VAL A 43 18.18 6.55 -6.68
C VAL A 43 18.84 7.46 -5.63
N ILE A 44 19.33 8.62 -6.06
CA ILE A 44 19.86 9.64 -5.15
C ILE A 44 18.70 10.19 -4.30
N GLY A 45 18.78 10.00 -2.99
CA GLY A 45 17.69 10.31 -2.05
C GLY A 45 16.70 9.16 -1.80
N GLY A 46 16.93 7.99 -2.40
CA GLY A 46 16.18 6.76 -2.11
C GLY A 46 14.67 6.89 -2.29
N ALA A 47 13.90 6.32 -1.36
CA ALA A 47 12.44 6.32 -1.40
C ALA A 47 11.85 7.74 -1.36
N GLU A 48 12.45 8.66 -0.59
CA GLU A 48 11.96 10.03 -0.47
C GLU A 48 12.01 10.79 -1.80
N ALA A 49 13.07 10.59 -2.60
CA ALA A 49 13.17 11.20 -3.92
C ALA A 49 12.04 10.72 -4.86
N VAL A 50 11.68 9.43 -4.79
CA VAL A 50 10.55 8.89 -5.57
C VAL A 50 9.23 9.50 -5.10
N ILE A 51 9.00 9.56 -3.79
CA ILE A 51 7.76 10.10 -3.21
C ILE A 51 7.62 11.59 -3.56
N ASN A 52 8.67 12.39 -3.38
CA ASN A 52 8.67 13.81 -3.71
C ASN A 52 8.47 14.07 -5.21
N ALA A 53 9.00 13.22 -6.09
CA ALA A 53 8.72 13.30 -7.52
C ALA A 53 7.24 13.06 -7.85
N ILE A 54 6.61 12.07 -7.20
CA ILE A 54 5.17 11.80 -7.38
C ILE A 54 4.34 12.96 -6.85
N ILE A 55 4.65 13.49 -5.66
CA ILE A 55 3.99 14.66 -5.06
C ILE A 55 4.08 15.88 -5.98
N ASP A 56 5.26 16.17 -6.53
CA ASP A 56 5.45 17.31 -7.44
C ASP A 56 4.60 17.19 -8.72
N ARG A 57 4.53 15.98 -9.30
CA ARG A 57 3.74 15.73 -10.51
C ARG A 57 2.24 15.82 -10.28
N VAL A 58 1.77 15.20 -9.20
CA VAL A 58 0.36 15.09 -8.84
C VAL A 58 -0.17 16.40 -8.26
N GLY A 59 0.66 17.15 -7.54
CA GLY A 59 0.31 18.44 -6.93
C GLY A 59 -0.75 18.33 -5.81
N GLU A 60 -1.02 19.45 -5.14
CA GLU A 60 -1.90 19.50 -3.96
C GLU A 60 -3.37 19.15 -4.24
N LYS A 61 -3.82 19.32 -5.49
CA LYS A 61 -5.16 18.95 -5.96
C LYS A 61 -5.28 17.50 -6.40
N GLY A 62 -4.16 16.78 -6.44
CA GLY A 62 -4.17 15.37 -6.77
C GLY A 62 -4.25 14.50 -5.53
N THR A 63 -4.16 13.18 -5.72
CA THR A 63 -4.18 12.20 -4.64
C THR A 63 -3.21 11.06 -4.94
N ILE A 64 -2.46 10.63 -3.93
CA ILE A 64 -1.56 9.47 -4.00
C ILE A 64 -2.09 8.41 -3.04
N ILE A 65 -2.23 7.17 -3.52
CA ILE A 65 -2.57 6.00 -2.73
C ILE A 65 -1.48 4.95 -2.89
N MET A 66 -1.04 4.36 -1.78
CA MET A 66 -0.15 3.19 -1.80
C MET A 66 -0.72 2.09 -0.87
N PRO A 67 -0.73 0.82 -1.29
CA PRO A 67 -1.00 -0.28 -0.37
C PRO A 67 0.05 -0.28 0.74
N THR A 68 -0.41 -0.47 1.98
CA THR A 68 0.43 -0.58 3.18
C THR A 68 0.07 -1.84 3.94
N GLN A 69 -0.05 -2.95 3.21
CA GLN A 69 -0.52 -4.22 3.75
C GLN A 69 0.40 -4.71 4.89
N THR A 70 -0.19 -5.51 5.77
CA THR A 70 0.37 -5.99 7.05
C THR A 70 0.00 -7.46 7.23
N ILE A 71 0.34 -8.28 6.24
CA ILE A 71 -0.08 -9.70 6.16
C ILE A 71 0.47 -10.54 7.31
N GLU A 72 1.58 -10.14 7.92
CA GLU A 72 2.16 -10.78 9.10
C GLU A 72 1.27 -10.63 10.35
N MET A 73 0.23 -9.80 10.29
CA MET A 73 -0.78 -9.67 11.35
C MET A 73 -1.95 -10.65 11.22
N SER A 74 -1.94 -11.54 10.24
CA SER A 74 -2.95 -12.59 10.06
C SER A 74 -2.82 -13.71 11.08
N ASP A 75 -3.82 -14.61 11.14
CA ASP A 75 -3.72 -15.82 11.97
C ASP A 75 -2.55 -16.70 11.49
N PRO A 76 -1.68 -17.18 12.41
CA PRO A 76 -0.53 -18.02 12.04
C PRO A 76 -0.92 -19.30 11.29
N SER A 77 -2.18 -19.77 11.42
CA SER A 77 -2.67 -20.90 10.63
C SER A 77 -2.75 -20.65 9.13
N THR A 78 -2.64 -19.39 8.68
CA THR A 78 -2.65 -19.00 7.26
C THR A 78 -1.27 -18.65 6.71
N TRP A 79 -0.21 -18.74 7.52
CA TRP A 79 1.14 -18.39 7.08
C TRP A 79 1.74 -19.50 6.22
N LEU A 80 2.27 -19.13 5.05
CA LEU A 80 2.86 -20.06 4.09
C LEU A 80 4.35 -19.81 3.85
N TYR A 81 4.85 -18.59 4.06
CA TYR A 81 6.21 -18.19 3.68
C TYR A 81 6.89 -17.38 4.80
N PRO A 82 7.49 -18.06 5.81
CA PRO A 82 7.44 -19.50 6.08
C PRO A 82 6.17 -19.91 6.82
N PRO A 83 5.76 -21.18 6.76
CA PRO A 83 4.73 -21.70 7.65
C PRO A 83 5.29 -21.88 9.06
N VAL A 84 4.41 -21.94 10.05
CA VAL A 84 4.77 -22.24 11.44
C VAL A 84 3.95 -23.42 11.94
N ALA A 85 4.61 -24.33 12.66
CA ALA A 85 3.98 -25.54 13.17
C ALA A 85 2.82 -25.22 14.16
N PRO A 86 1.71 -25.98 14.13
CA PRO A 86 0.51 -25.67 14.91
C PRO A 86 0.72 -25.49 16.42
N GLU A 87 1.69 -26.20 17.01
CA GLU A 87 2.05 -26.08 18.42
C GLU A 87 2.51 -24.67 18.83
N PHE A 88 2.95 -23.84 17.88
CA PHE A 88 3.36 -22.46 18.14
C PHE A 88 2.26 -21.43 17.87
N TRP A 89 1.10 -21.81 17.34
CA TRP A 89 0.07 -20.84 16.97
C TRP A 89 -0.46 -20.06 18.18
N ASP A 90 -0.62 -20.71 19.33
CA ASP A 90 -1.18 -20.06 20.51
C ASP A 90 -0.20 -19.07 21.15
N ILE A 91 1.10 -19.36 21.19
CA ILE A 91 2.09 -18.40 21.66
C ILE A 91 2.17 -17.19 20.73
N ILE A 92 2.08 -17.40 19.40
CA ILE A 92 2.04 -16.31 18.41
C ILE A 92 0.78 -15.47 18.60
N ARG A 93 -0.41 -16.09 18.64
CA ARG A 93 -1.69 -15.39 18.84
C ARG A 93 -1.68 -14.54 20.12
N LYS A 94 -1.10 -15.04 21.21
CA LYS A 94 -0.94 -14.29 22.48
C LYS A 94 0.03 -13.11 22.33
N ALA A 95 1.17 -13.31 21.69
CA ALA A 95 2.22 -12.29 21.55
C ALA A 95 1.96 -11.23 20.46
N LEU A 96 1.19 -11.56 19.42
CA LEU A 96 0.98 -10.68 18.27
C LEU A 96 0.37 -9.35 18.70
N LEU A 97 1.02 -8.24 18.32
CA LEU A 97 0.52 -6.91 18.66
C LEU A 97 -0.71 -6.56 17.81
N PRO A 98 -1.68 -5.82 18.36
CA PRO A 98 -2.78 -5.30 17.56
C PRO A 98 -2.28 -4.30 16.51
N TYR A 99 -2.93 -4.27 15.36
CA TYR A 99 -2.68 -3.28 14.33
C TYR A 99 -2.89 -1.86 14.88
N ASN A 100 -1.91 -1.01 14.60
CA ASN A 100 -1.95 0.42 14.83
C ASN A 100 -1.47 1.12 13.55
N LYS A 101 -2.34 1.95 12.97
CA LYS A 101 -2.07 2.64 11.70
C LYS A 101 -0.78 3.47 11.73
N ASP A 102 -0.42 4.01 12.89
CA ASP A 102 0.71 4.92 13.07
C ASP A 102 2.03 4.14 13.26
N THR A 103 2.00 3.04 14.02
CA THR A 103 3.22 2.34 14.45
C THR A 103 3.48 1.03 13.72
N THR A 104 2.45 0.33 13.24
CA THR A 104 2.63 -0.97 12.57
C THR A 104 3.45 -0.80 11.28
N PRO A 105 4.60 -1.46 11.13
CA PRO A 105 5.38 -1.38 9.89
C PRO A 105 4.64 -2.06 8.74
N VAL A 106 4.86 -1.57 7.52
CA VAL A 106 4.38 -2.22 6.30
C VAL A 106 5.10 -3.56 6.11
N SER A 107 4.39 -4.58 5.61
CA SER A 107 4.96 -5.88 5.27
C SER A 107 6.17 -5.72 4.35
N LYS A 108 7.23 -6.51 4.58
CA LYS A 108 8.50 -6.38 3.84
C LYS A 108 8.31 -6.53 2.32
N GLY A 109 7.38 -7.39 1.90
CA GLY A 109 7.08 -7.65 0.49
C GLY A 109 6.43 -6.48 -0.27
N ILE A 110 5.86 -5.50 0.44
CA ILE A 110 5.21 -4.33 -0.17
C ILE A 110 6.24 -3.24 -0.53
N GLY A 111 7.36 -3.20 0.19
CA GLY A 111 8.53 -2.39 -0.17
C GLY A 111 8.74 -1.13 0.69
N VAL A 112 9.94 -0.56 0.54
CA VAL A 112 10.41 0.58 1.33
C VAL A 112 9.73 1.90 0.97
N ILE A 113 9.25 2.06 -0.27
CA ILE A 113 8.58 3.29 -0.70
C ILE A 113 7.25 3.47 0.05
N PRO A 114 6.32 2.48 0.10
CA PRO A 114 5.12 2.62 0.94
C PRO A 114 5.40 2.76 2.44
N GLU A 115 6.44 2.09 2.98
CA GLU A 115 6.86 2.24 4.39
C GLU A 115 7.38 3.65 4.70
N THR A 116 8.05 4.29 3.75
CA THR A 116 8.51 5.67 3.87
C THR A 116 7.32 6.63 3.70
N PHE A 117 6.50 6.42 2.66
CA PHE A 117 5.35 7.24 2.32
C PHE A 117 4.34 7.33 3.45
N ARG A 118 4.01 6.23 4.14
CA ARG A 118 3.04 6.28 5.26
C ARG A 118 3.43 7.22 6.41
N LYS A 119 4.71 7.63 6.48
CA LYS A 119 5.25 8.53 7.51
C LYS A 119 5.38 9.98 7.03
N PHE A 120 5.10 10.26 5.75
CA PHE A 120 5.18 11.61 5.21
C PHE A 120 4.11 12.52 5.79
N ASN A 121 4.43 13.82 5.87
CA ASN A 121 3.49 14.82 6.37
C ASN A 121 2.21 14.86 5.52
N GLY A 122 1.06 14.90 6.18
CA GLY A 122 -0.25 14.92 5.52
C GLY A 122 -0.75 13.56 5.00
N VAL A 123 0.05 12.50 5.12
CA VAL A 123 -0.39 11.13 4.79
C VAL A 123 -1.23 10.58 5.93
N ILE A 124 -2.35 9.93 5.58
CA ILE A 124 -3.17 9.18 6.51
C ILE A 124 -3.23 7.72 6.08
N ARG A 125 -3.42 6.82 7.05
CA ARG A 125 -3.49 5.38 6.80
C ARG A 125 -4.82 4.81 7.30
N THR A 126 -5.43 3.94 6.49
CA THR A 126 -6.70 3.29 6.82
C THR A 126 -6.56 2.30 7.99
N SER A 127 -7.69 1.96 8.62
CA SER A 127 -7.74 1.16 9.84
C SER A 127 -7.75 -0.36 9.63
N HIS A 128 -7.72 -0.86 8.39
CA HIS A 128 -7.82 -2.30 8.14
C HIS A 128 -6.53 -3.02 8.57
N PRO A 129 -6.61 -4.07 9.41
CA PRO A 129 -5.43 -4.68 10.03
C PRO A 129 -4.52 -5.47 9.08
N LEU A 130 -5.02 -5.94 7.94
CA LEU A 130 -4.24 -6.65 6.91
C LEU A 130 -4.04 -5.86 5.61
N TYR A 131 -5.06 -5.17 5.10
CA TYR A 131 -5.09 -4.57 3.76
C TYR A 131 -5.13 -3.03 3.77
N SER A 132 -4.49 -2.40 4.75
CA SER A 132 -4.52 -0.93 4.84
C SER A 132 -3.88 -0.23 3.63
N PHE A 133 -4.25 1.04 3.44
CA PHE A 133 -3.66 1.94 2.44
C PHE A 133 -3.16 3.22 3.11
N ALA A 134 -2.03 3.74 2.65
CA ALA A 134 -1.58 5.10 2.93
C ALA A 134 -2.05 6.03 1.80
N ILE A 135 -2.56 7.20 2.17
CA ILE A 135 -3.22 8.13 1.26
C ILE A 135 -2.79 9.57 1.57
N TRP A 136 -2.45 10.33 0.53
CA TRP A 136 -2.13 11.75 0.58
C TRP A 136 -2.97 12.52 -0.44
N GLY A 137 -3.28 13.78 -0.15
CA GLY A 137 -3.91 14.71 -1.09
C GLY A 137 -5.42 14.83 -0.95
N GLU A 138 -6.06 15.36 -1.99
CA GLU A 138 -7.45 15.87 -1.96
C GLU A 138 -8.48 14.85 -1.48
N LEU A 139 -8.36 13.58 -1.91
CA LEU A 139 -9.32 12.53 -1.58
C LEU A 139 -8.97 11.74 -0.31
N ALA A 140 -7.93 12.13 0.43
CA ALA A 140 -7.47 11.37 1.58
C ALA A 140 -8.60 11.06 2.57
N ARG A 141 -9.32 12.08 3.03
CA ARG A 141 -10.42 11.91 4.00
C ARG A 141 -11.54 11.00 3.47
N TYR A 142 -11.89 11.11 2.19
CA TYR A 142 -12.92 10.29 1.55
C TYR A 142 -12.52 8.81 1.48
N LEU A 143 -11.25 8.55 1.17
CA LEU A 143 -10.71 7.20 1.04
C LEU A 143 -10.39 6.55 2.39
N ASN A 144 -10.29 7.32 3.49
CA ASN A 144 -9.87 6.82 4.81
C ASN A 144 -10.92 6.00 5.60
N THR A 145 -11.86 5.35 4.91
CA THR A 145 -12.73 4.35 5.55
C THR A 145 -12.65 3.04 4.78
N GLN A 146 -12.60 1.94 5.53
CA GLN A 146 -12.42 0.59 5.01
C GLN A 146 -13.07 -0.37 6.01
N GLU A 147 -14.01 -1.16 5.51
CA GLU A 147 -14.68 -2.22 6.29
C GLU A 147 -13.71 -3.36 6.58
N LEU A 148 -13.98 -4.15 7.64
CA LEU A 148 -13.20 -5.36 7.91
C LEU A 148 -13.52 -6.44 6.88
N ASP A 149 -14.81 -6.72 6.70
CA ASP A 149 -15.27 -7.66 5.68
C ASP A 149 -14.95 -7.10 4.30
N TYR A 150 -14.45 -7.96 3.41
CA TYR A 150 -14.12 -7.60 2.03
C TYR A 150 -13.24 -6.35 1.94
N GLY A 151 -12.14 -6.33 2.70
CA GLY A 151 -11.25 -5.17 2.83
C GLY A 151 -10.68 -4.60 1.53
N LEU A 152 -10.72 -5.31 0.40
CA LEU A 152 -10.32 -4.83 -0.94
C LEU A 152 -11.51 -4.70 -1.92
N GLY A 153 -12.74 -4.89 -1.44
CA GLY A 153 -13.97 -4.90 -2.23
C GLY A 153 -14.60 -3.52 -2.42
N LYS A 154 -15.91 -3.50 -2.67
CA LYS A 154 -16.68 -2.31 -3.06
C LYS A 154 -16.59 -1.13 -2.06
N HIS A 155 -16.49 -1.42 -0.77
CA HIS A 155 -16.42 -0.41 0.30
C HIS A 155 -14.98 -0.06 0.72
N SER A 156 -13.98 -0.65 0.07
CA SER A 156 -12.56 -0.34 0.28
C SER A 156 -12.14 0.97 -0.42
N PRO A 157 -10.91 1.48 -0.16
CA PRO A 157 -10.33 2.55 -0.96
C PRO A 157 -10.33 2.25 -2.47
N LEU A 158 -10.14 1.00 -2.90
CA LEU A 158 -10.19 0.61 -4.31
C LEU A 158 -11.59 0.79 -4.89
N GLY A 159 -12.61 0.27 -4.19
CA GLY A 159 -14.00 0.39 -4.63
C GLY A 159 -14.47 1.84 -4.69
N LYS A 160 -14.04 2.67 -3.73
CA LYS A 160 -14.30 4.11 -3.74
C LYS A 160 -13.63 4.83 -4.91
N LEU A 161 -12.37 4.52 -5.22
CA LEU A 161 -11.68 5.08 -6.39
C LEU A 161 -12.44 4.74 -7.67
N TYR A 162 -12.84 3.48 -7.82
CA TYR A 162 -13.60 3.02 -8.97
C TYR A 162 -14.95 3.75 -9.10
N LEU A 163 -15.71 3.85 -8.01
CA LEU A 163 -17.04 4.49 -8.00
C LEU A 163 -16.99 6.01 -8.14
N LYS A 164 -15.88 6.66 -7.76
CA LYS A 164 -15.72 8.12 -7.84
C LYS A 164 -15.66 8.62 -9.29
N ASN A 165 -15.35 7.74 -10.25
CA ASN A 165 -15.26 8.04 -11.68
C ASN A 165 -14.35 9.25 -11.99
N ASN A 166 -13.22 9.35 -11.29
CA ASN A 166 -12.25 10.45 -11.40
C ASN A 166 -11.03 10.12 -12.27
N ASN A 167 -11.12 9.09 -13.13
CA ASN A 167 -10.01 8.61 -13.96
C ASN A 167 -8.73 8.31 -13.14
N ALA A 168 -8.88 7.68 -11.98
CA ALA A 168 -7.74 7.24 -11.19
C ALA A 168 -6.81 6.33 -12.01
N LYS A 169 -5.51 6.60 -11.96
CA LYS A 169 -4.46 5.88 -12.71
C LYS A 169 -3.75 4.90 -11.80
N ILE A 170 -3.29 3.78 -12.37
CA ILE A 170 -2.41 2.84 -11.68
C ILE A 170 -1.00 3.06 -12.22
N VAL A 171 -0.03 3.27 -11.33
CA VAL A 171 1.36 3.51 -11.69
C VAL A 171 2.21 2.37 -11.12
N LEU A 172 2.85 1.60 -12.00
CA LEU A 172 3.73 0.49 -11.65
C LEU A 172 5.18 0.91 -11.87
N ILE A 173 5.90 1.21 -10.78
CA ILE A 173 7.29 1.71 -10.82
C ILE A 173 8.25 0.56 -10.56
N GLY A 174 8.85 0.01 -11.63
CA GLY A 174 9.80 -1.10 -11.52
C GLY A 174 9.16 -2.40 -11.01
N THR A 175 7.86 -2.55 -11.25
CA THR A 175 7.09 -3.74 -10.93
C THR A 175 6.08 -4.01 -12.05
N ASP A 176 5.34 -5.10 -11.96
CA ASP A 176 4.38 -5.55 -12.95
C ASP A 176 3.00 -5.82 -12.32
N PHE A 177 2.13 -6.47 -13.08
CA PHE A 177 0.76 -6.77 -12.68
C PHE A 177 0.64 -7.70 -11.49
N GLU A 178 1.68 -8.48 -11.13
CA GLU A 178 1.63 -9.33 -9.93
C GLU A 178 1.52 -8.51 -8.64
N SER A 179 2.00 -7.26 -8.66
CA SER A 179 1.90 -6.33 -7.53
C SER A 179 0.61 -5.50 -7.51
N ASN A 180 -0.19 -5.55 -8.58
CA ASN A 180 -1.29 -4.63 -8.79
C ASN A 180 -2.52 -4.99 -7.94
N THR A 181 -2.61 -4.40 -6.75
CA THR A 181 -3.67 -4.64 -5.78
C THR A 181 -5.07 -4.29 -6.31
N SER A 182 -5.20 -3.43 -7.34
CA SER A 182 -6.52 -3.08 -7.89
C SER A 182 -7.27 -4.27 -8.49
N ILE A 183 -6.54 -5.31 -8.94
CA ILE A 183 -7.12 -6.54 -9.49
C ILE A 183 -8.00 -7.24 -8.45
N HIS A 184 -7.67 -7.15 -7.16
CA HIS A 184 -8.49 -7.74 -6.09
C HIS A 184 -9.91 -7.17 -6.04
N LEU A 185 -10.11 -5.91 -6.44
CA LEU A 185 -11.45 -5.35 -6.55
C LEU A 185 -12.28 -6.14 -7.58
N ALA A 186 -11.71 -6.47 -8.74
CA ALA A 186 -12.37 -7.29 -9.75
C ALA A 186 -12.68 -8.69 -9.22
N GLU A 187 -11.77 -9.29 -8.45
CA GLU A 187 -11.99 -10.60 -7.82
C GLU A 187 -13.19 -10.61 -6.85
N HIS A 188 -13.52 -9.47 -6.23
CA HIS A 188 -14.71 -9.32 -5.37
C HIS A 188 -16.04 -9.25 -6.15
N TYR A 189 -16.00 -9.02 -7.47
CA TYR A 189 -17.17 -9.13 -8.35
C TYR A 189 -17.34 -10.53 -8.93
N LEU A 190 -16.37 -11.43 -8.70
CA LEU A 190 -16.46 -12.82 -9.08
C LEU A 190 -17.10 -13.63 -7.93
N ASN A 191 -17.83 -14.69 -8.27
CA ASN A 191 -18.44 -15.59 -7.29
C ASN A 191 -17.39 -16.53 -6.65
N ARG A 192 -16.38 -15.96 -5.99
CA ARG A 192 -15.32 -16.70 -5.30
C ARG A 192 -15.78 -17.13 -3.92
N LYS A 193 -15.18 -18.22 -3.43
CA LYS A 193 -15.39 -18.67 -2.06
C LYS A 193 -14.95 -17.60 -1.06
N THR A 194 -15.80 -17.30 -0.09
CA THR A 194 -15.45 -16.44 1.05
C THR A 194 -14.39 -17.12 1.92
N ILE A 195 -13.38 -16.35 2.29
CA ILE A 195 -12.30 -16.79 3.18
C ILE A 195 -12.49 -16.07 4.50
N ILE A 196 -12.48 -16.81 5.60
CA ILE A 196 -12.52 -16.25 6.95
C ILE A 196 -11.10 -15.97 7.40
N GLN A 197 -10.83 -14.71 7.76
CA GLN A 197 -9.56 -14.25 8.27
C GLN A 197 -9.72 -13.70 9.67
N SER A 198 -8.60 -13.57 10.39
CA SER A 198 -8.61 -12.88 11.68
C SER A 198 -7.32 -12.11 11.89
N SER A 199 -7.42 -11.07 12.70
CA SER A 199 -6.28 -10.28 13.15
C SER A 199 -6.58 -9.66 14.52
N TYR A 200 -5.66 -8.87 15.04
CA TYR A 200 -5.83 -8.15 16.29
C TYR A 200 -5.85 -6.64 16.05
N VAL A 201 -6.76 -5.96 16.72
CA VAL A 201 -6.89 -4.49 16.69
C VAL A 201 -7.01 -3.95 18.11
N LEU A 202 -6.81 -2.64 18.28
CA LEU A 202 -7.11 -1.95 19.53
C LEU A 202 -8.58 -1.53 19.54
N LYS A 203 -9.37 -2.08 20.47
CA LYS A 203 -10.71 -1.58 20.82
C LYS A 203 -10.66 -1.09 22.27
N ASN A 204 -10.99 0.17 22.51
CA ASN A 204 -10.94 0.77 23.86
C ASN A 204 -9.60 0.52 24.58
N LEU A 205 -8.49 0.74 23.87
CA LEU A 205 -7.11 0.51 24.35
C LEU A 205 -6.78 -0.95 24.73
N LYS A 206 -7.64 -1.91 24.39
CA LYS A 206 -7.42 -3.34 24.63
C LYS A 206 -7.26 -4.09 23.32
N LYS A 207 -6.29 -5.00 23.29
CA LYS A 207 -6.11 -5.97 22.21
C LYS A 207 -7.40 -6.79 22.07
N SER A 208 -7.97 -6.79 20.88
CA SER A 208 -9.19 -7.52 20.54
C SER A 208 -9.00 -8.28 19.25
N ARG A 209 -9.37 -9.56 19.23
CA ARG A 209 -9.41 -10.34 17.99
C ARG A 209 -10.62 -9.91 17.18
N VAL A 210 -10.41 -9.70 15.89
CA VAL A 210 -11.48 -9.46 14.90
C VAL A 210 -11.43 -10.59 13.88
N ILE A 211 -12.60 -11.04 13.46
CA ILE A 211 -12.81 -12.06 12.45
C ILE A 211 -13.65 -11.41 11.36
N PHE A 212 -13.28 -11.62 10.11
CA PHE A 212 -13.86 -11.00 8.92
C PHE A 212 -13.61 -11.85 7.68
#